data_AF-A0ABD3AA47-F1
#
_entry.id   AF-A0ABD3AA47-F1
#
_cell.length_a   1.000
_cell.length_b   1.000
_cell.length_c   1.000
_cell.angle_alpha   90.00
_cell.angle_beta   90.00
_cell.angle_gamma   90.00
#
_symmetry.space_group_name_H-M   'P 1'
#
loop_
_entity.id
_entity.type
_entity.pdbx_description
1 polymer ?
#
loop_
_entity_poly.entity_id
_entity_poly.type
_entity_poly.pdbx_seq_one_letter_code
_entity_poly.pdbx_strand_id
1 'polypeptide(L)'
;MATNNALFFEGQSVTRPLMFNGANFISWRDKMKIFLQSIDIDLWYIVNEGPFEASIIDDHTNRRREKTRNELTPQDKANLTLNAKAMNVLYNALDANESTRVKGCSSAKEIWDKLKEIHEGSDDIREQKK
;
A
#
# COMPACT_ATOMS: atom_id res chain seq x y z
N MET A 1 -8.69 14.04 -33.52
CA MET A 1 -8.74 13.53 -32.13
C MET A 1 -8.45 12.03 -32.21
N ALA A 2 -7.23 11.61 -31.89
CA ALA A 2 -6.87 10.19 -31.87
C ALA A 2 -6.83 9.73 -30.42
N THR A 3 -7.81 8.94 -30.01
CA THR A 3 -7.80 8.21 -28.74
C THR A 3 -6.79 7.07 -28.87
N ASN A 4 -5.57 7.32 -28.38
CA ASN A 4 -4.58 6.27 -28.17
C ASN A 4 -5.04 5.40 -27.00
N ASN A 5 -5.82 4.38 -27.29
CA ASN A 5 -5.94 3.20 -26.43
C ASN A 5 -4.60 2.45 -26.50
N ALA A 6 -3.66 2.85 -25.65
CA ALA A 6 -2.47 2.05 -25.40
C ALA A 6 -2.90 0.77 -24.67
N LEU A 7 -3.12 -0.30 -25.43
CA LEU A 7 -3.09 -1.67 -24.93
C LEU A 7 -1.65 -1.93 -24.43
N PHE A 8 -1.42 -1.76 -23.13
CA PHE A 8 -0.18 -2.16 -22.50
C PHE A 8 -0.15 -3.70 -22.45
N PHE A 9 0.81 -4.32 -23.13
CA PHE A 9 1.16 -5.71 -22.87
C PHE A 9 1.68 -5.82 -21.42
N GLU A 10 1.07 -6.67 -20.59
CA GLU A 10 1.51 -6.92 -19.22
C GLU A 10 2.83 -7.73 -19.22
N GLY A 11 3.84 -7.23 -18.49
CA GLY A 11 5.23 -7.75 -18.41
C GLY A 11 6.15 -7.03 -19.41
N GLN A 12 7.32 -6.46 -19.08
CA GLN A 12 8.29 -6.71 -18.02
C GLN A 12 8.92 -5.37 -17.62
N SER A 13 8.51 -4.80 -16.49
CA SER A 13 9.30 -3.74 -15.85
C SER A 13 9.78 -4.26 -14.51
N VAL A 14 11.10 -4.36 -14.36
CA VAL A 14 11.72 -4.66 -13.05
C VAL A 14 11.66 -3.44 -12.11
N THR A 15 11.26 -2.28 -12.63
CA THR A 15 11.27 -1.00 -11.90
C THR A 15 9.87 -0.46 -11.61
N ARG A 16 8.81 -1.00 -12.22
CA ARG A 16 7.44 -0.53 -12.04
C ARG A 16 6.51 -1.66 -11.59
N PRO A 17 5.68 -1.44 -10.57
CA PRO A 17 4.70 -2.41 -10.14
C PRO A 17 3.66 -2.66 -11.23
N LEU A 18 3.05 -3.85 -11.20
CA LEU A 18 1.92 -4.17 -12.06
C LEU A 18 0.72 -3.31 -11.69
N MET A 19 0.09 -2.72 -12.70
CA MET A 19 -1.10 -1.90 -12.51
C MET A 19 -2.28 -2.79 -12.10
N PHE A 20 -3.01 -2.35 -11.08
CA PHE A 20 -4.22 -2.96 -10.57
C PHE A 20 -5.44 -2.21 -11.08
N ASN A 21 -6.34 -2.94 -11.71
CA ASN A 21 -7.59 -2.42 -12.27
C ASN A 21 -8.84 -3.02 -11.59
N GLY A 22 -8.67 -3.64 -10.43
CA GLY A 22 -9.75 -4.31 -9.71
C GLY A 22 -10.01 -5.77 -10.11
N ALA A 23 -9.29 -6.33 -11.09
CA ALA A 23 -9.42 -7.74 -11.48
C ALA A 23 -8.28 -8.60 -10.92
N ASN A 24 -8.58 -9.89 -10.64
CA ASN A 24 -7.62 -10.89 -10.19
C ASN A 24 -6.80 -10.44 -8.96
N PHE A 25 -7.48 -9.90 -7.94
CA PHE A 25 -6.84 -9.31 -6.76
C PHE A 25 -5.82 -10.25 -6.13
N ILE A 26 -6.15 -11.54 -5.94
CA ILE A 26 -5.23 -12.55 -5.39
C ILE A 26 -3.91 -12.60 -6.16
N SER A 27 -3.97 -12.66 -7.50
CA SER A 27 -2.77 -12.71 -8.33
C SER A 27 -1.98 -11.41 -8.28
N TRP A 28 -2.65 -10.27 -8.31
CA TRP A 28 -2.00 -8.97 -8.18
C TRP A 28 -1.32 -8.81 -6.81
N ARG A 29 -2.01 -9.19 -5.74
CA ARG A 29 -1.55 -9.13 -4.34
C ARG A 29 -0.26 -9.93 -4.16
N ASP A 30 -0.23 -11.16 -4.66
CA ASP A 30 0.95 -12.02 -4.54
C ASP A 30 2.14 -11.46 -5.32
N LYS A 31 1.91 -10.91 -6.52
CA LYS A 31 2.97 -10.25 -7.31
C LYS A 31 3.44 -8.94 -6.66
N MET A 32 2.53 -8.16 -6.07
CA MET A 32 2.86 -6.92 -5.37
C MET A 32 3.73 -7.20 -4.14
N LYS A 33 3.42 -8.24 -3.38
CA LYS A 33 4.24 -8.70 -2.26
C LYS A 33 5.68 -8.98 -2.72
N ILE A 34 5.84 -9.77 -3.78
CA ILE A 34 7.17 -10.09 -4.33
C ILE A 34 7.91 -8.82 -4.80
N PHE A 35 7.20 -7.90 -5.45
CA PHE A 35 7.77 -6.64 -5.92
C PHE A 35 8.24 -5.73 -4.78
N LEU A 36 7.49 -5.63 -3.69
CA LEU A 36 7.92 -4.88 -2.51
C LEU A 36 9.17 -5.49 -1.90
N GLN A 37 9.18 -6.82 -1.72
CA GLN A 37 10.31 -7.56 -1.16
C GLN A 37 11.57 -7.47 -2.04
N SER A 38 11.43 -7.34 -3.36
CA SER A 38 12.58 -7.18 -4.26
C SER A 38 13.21 -5.79 -4.21
N ILE A 39 12.45 -4.76 -3.79
CA ILE A 39 12.98 -3.41 -3.57
C ILE A 39 13.68 -3.34 -2.22
N ASP A 40 13.02 -3.83 -1.17
CA ASP A 40 13.51 -3.85 0.20
C ASP A 40 12.62 -4.81 1.01
N ILE A 41 13.22 -5.74 1.74
CA ILE A 41 12.46 -6.72 2.53
C ILE A 41 11.57 -6.03 3.58
N ASP A 42 12.02 -4.89 4.12
CA ASP A 42 11.31 -4.14 5.16
C ASP A 42 10.07 -3.42 4.62
N LEU A 43 9.98 -3.18 3.31
CA LEU A 43 8.78 -2.57 2.72
C LEU A 43 7.54 -3.45 2.88
N TRP A 44 7.69 -4.78 2.72
CA TRP A 44 6.57 -5.69 2.91
C TRP A 44 6.10 -5.70 4.37
N TYR A 45 7.03 -5.68 5.32
CA TYR A 45 6.69 -5.63 6.74
C TYR A 45 5.93 -4.35 7.09
N ILE A 46 6.36 -3.20 6.56
CA ILE A 46 5.64 -1.93 6.75
C ILE A 46 4.23 -1.97 6.16
N VAL A 47 4.05 -2.58 4.98
CA VAL A 47 2.73 -2.75 4.35
C VAL A 47 1.84 -3.71 5.13
N ASN A 48 2.39 -4.82 5.62
CA ASN A 48 1.61 -5.89 6.25
C ASN A 48 1.29 -5.58 7.72
N GLU A 49 2.27 -5.14 8.49
CA GLU A 49 2.17 -4.93 9.93
C GLU A 49 1.75 -3.50 10.26
N GLY A 50 2.16 -2.53 9.46
CA GLY A 50 1.93 -1.11 9.69
C GLY A 50 3.21 -0.32 9.68
N PRO A 51 3.12 1.01 9.49
CA PRO A 51 4.20 1.84 9.99
C PRO A 51 4.36 1.52 11.47
N PHE A 52 5.57 1.16 11.88
CA PHE A 52 5.93 1.19 13.30
C PHE A 52 5.67 2.61 13.78
N GLU A 53 4.57 2.80 14.53
CA GLU A 53 4.10 4.11 14.94
C GLU A 53 5.22 4.83 15.69
N ALA A 54 5.61 5.98 15.16
CA ALA A 54 6.45 6.92 15.87
C ALA A 54 5.59 7.65 16.91
N SER A 55 5.01 6.92 17.87
CA SER A 55 4.13 7.46 18.89
C SER A 55 4.77 7.41 20.27
N ILE A 56 4.41 8.36 21.12
CA ILE A 56 4.79 8.44 22.53
C ILE A 56 3.57 8.69 23.39
N ILE A 57 3.65 8.34 24.67
CA ILE A 57 2.66 8.74 25.66
C ILE A 57 3.01 10.18 26.04
N ASP A 58 2.04 11.07 25.89
CA ASP A 58 2.17 12.45 26.32
C ASP A 58 2.04 12.53 27.84
N ASP A 59 3.08 13.01 28.52
CA ASP A 59 3.15 13.05 29.99
C ASP A 59 2.06 13.93 30.63
N HIS A 60 1.53 14.91 29.90
CA HIS A 60 0.52 15.84 30.41
C HIS A 60 -0.90 15.30 30.28
N THR A 61 -1.18 14.61 29.18
CA THR A 61 -2.52 14.12 28.86
C THR A 61 -2.68 12.62 29.12
N ASN A 62 -1.58 11.90 29.36
CA ASN A 62 -1.51 10.45 29.43
C ASN A 62 -2.14 9.75 28.22
N ARG A 63 -2.12 10.42 27.06
CA ARG A 63 -2.67 9.93 25.78
C ARG A 63 -1.54 9.66 24.81
N ARG A 64 -1.74 8.68 23.92
CA ARG A 64 -0.82 8.43 22.81
C ARG A 64 -0.91 9.59 21.82
N ARG A 65 0.24 10.16 21.46
CA ARG A 65 0.38 11.14 20.37
C ARG A 65 1.54 10.78 19.46
N GLU A 66 1.52 11.32 18.25
CA GLU A 66 2.67 11.22 17.35
C GLU A 66 3.87 12.00 17.90
N LYS A 67 5.07 11.46 17.68
CA LYS A 67 6.34 12.13 17.94
C LYS A 67 6.43 13.34 17.03
N THR A 68 6.81 14.48 17.61
CA THR A 68 7.19 15.66 16.84
C THR A 68 8.49 15.40 16.10
N ARG A 69 8.81 16.26 15.11
CA ARG A 69 10.04 16.17 14.32
C ARG A 69 11.32 16.03 15.17
N ASN A 70 11.35 16.66 16.35
CA ASN A 70 12.50 16.66 17.24
C ASN A 70 12.60 15.39 18.11
N GLU A 71 11.49 14.69 18.31
CA GLU A 71 11.40 13.45 19.10
C GLU A 71 11.64 12.19 18.24
N LEU A 72 11.65 12.34 16.91
CA LEU A 72 11.89 11.25 15.97
C LEU A 72 13.34 10.73 16.08
N THR A 73 13.46 9.48 16.52
CA THR A 73 14.71 8.74 16.47
C THR A 73 15.10 8.42 15.02
N PRO A 74 16.36 8.05 14.76
CA PRO A 74 16.77 7.58 13.44
C PRO A 74 15.92 6.42 12.92
N GLN A 75 15.52 5.49 13.80
CA GLN A 75 14.65 4.36 13.44
C GLN A 75 13.24 4.84 13.06
N ASP A 76 12.65 5.78 13.80
CA ASP A 76 11.34 6.34 13.45
C ASP A 76 11.37 6.97 12.05
N LYS A 77 12.43 7.73 11.73
CA LYS A 77 12.61 8.34 10.41
C LYS A 77 12.77 7.29 9.30
N ALA A 78 13.51 6.21 9.56
CA ALA A 78 13.65 5.09 8.63
C ALA A 78 12.28 4.45 8.34
N ASN A 79 11.51 4.14 9.37
CA ASN A 79 10.18 3.54 9.26
C ASN A 79 9.19 4.46 8.52
N LEU A 80 9.17 5.77 8.84
CA LEU A 80 8.35 6.75 8.13
C LEU A 80 8.73 6.87 6.66
N THR A 81 10.04 6.81 6.34
CA THR A 81 10.54 6.84 4.97
C THR A 81 10.12 5.59 4.20
N LEU A 82 10.23 4.42 4.81
CA LEU A 82 9.76 3.16 4.22
C LEU A 82 8.25 3.17 3.99
N ASN A 83 7.46 3.69 4.94
CA ASN A 83 6.02 3.85 4.77
C ASN A 83 5.68 4.77 3.60
N ALA A 84 6.32 5.94 3.50
CA ALA A 84 6.12 6.84 2.37
C ALA A 84 6.50 6.18 1.02
N LYS A 85 7.60 5.42 0.99
CA LYS A 85 8.03 4.67 -0.19
C LYS A 85 7.03 3.57 -0.56
N ALA A 86 6.53 2.82 0.41
CA ALA A 86 5.50 1.80 0.23
C ALA A 86 4.18 2.40 -0.27
N MET A 87 3.72 3.50 0.32
CA MET A 87 2.54 4.23 -0.16
C MET A 87 2.71 4.67 -1.61
N ASN A 88 3.87 5.22 -1.96
CA ASN A 88 4.16 5.62 -3.33
C ASN A 88 4.11 4.41 -4.29
N VAL A 89 4.72 3.28 -3.94
CA VAL A 89 4.65 2.06 -4.75
C VAL A 89 3.20 1.61 -4.95
N LEU A 90 2.42 1.55 -3.86
CA LEU A 90 1.01 1.14 -3.93
C LEU A 90 0.20 2.10 -4.80
N TYR A 91 0.25 3.41 -4.58
CA TYR A 91 -0.51 4.37 -5.38
C TYR A 91 -0.17 4.33 -6.87
N ASN A 92 1.11 4.18 -7.23
CA ASN A 92 1.52 4.07 -8.63
C ASN A 92 1.13 2.73 -9.27
N ALA A 93 0.79 1.73 -8.45
CA ALA A 93 0.29 0.45 -8.91
C ALA A 93 -1.23 0.41 -9.05
N LEU A 94 -1.96 1.47 -8.71
CA LEU A 94 -3.42 1.51 -8.81
C LEU A 94 -3.85 2.30 -10.05
N ASP A 95 -4.93 1.86 -10.68
CA ASP A 95 -5.61 2.67 -11.68
C ASP A 95 -6.38 3.85 -11.03
N ALA A 96 -6.99 4.70 -11.86
CA ALA A 96 -7.72 5.88 -11.39
C ALA A 96 -8.93 5.52 -10.49
N ASN A 97 -9.57 4.37 -10.72
CA ASN A 97 -10.74 3.94 -9.96
C ASN A 97 -10.33 3.42 -8.58
N GLU A 98 -9.34 2.53 -8.54
CA GLU A 98 -8.83 1.93 -7.31
C GLU A 98 -8.10 2.97 -6.45
N SER A 99 -7.35 3.89 -7.03
CA SER A 99 -6.74 5.00 -6.29
C SER A 99 -7.78 5.92 -5.63
N THR A 100 -8.93 6.13 -6.27
CA THR A 100 -10.05 6.87 -5.68
C THR A 100 -10.64 6.15 -4.48
N ARG A 101 -10.72 4.81 -4.52
CA ARG A 101 -11.22 3.99 -3.42
C ARG A 101 -10.33 4.06 -2.18
N VAL A 102 -9.01 4.09 -2.36
CA VAL A 102 -8.04 4.21 -1.24
C VAL A 102 -7.67 5.65 -0.89
N LYS A 103 -8.44 6.63 -1.39
CA LYS A 103 -8.24 8.03 -1.04
C LYS A 103 -8.46 8.24 0.46
N GLY A 104 -7.58 9.03 1.07
CA GLY A 104 -7.63 9.38 2.49
C GLY A 104 -6.91 8.40 3.42
N CYS A 105 -6.38 7.29 2.90
CA CYS A 105 -5.50 6.42 3.68
C CYS A 105 -4.18 7.15 4.01
N SER A 106 -3.77 7.06 5.27
CA SER A 106 -2.62 7.76 5.84
C SER A 106 -1.35 6.90 5.90
N SER A 107 -1.49 5.58 5.72
CA SER A 107 -0.39 4.63 5.73
C SER A 107 -0.46 3.59 4.62
N ALA A 108 0.67 2.96 4.31
CA ALA A 108 0.73 1.88 3.32
C ALA A 108 -0.12 0.68 3.75
N LYS A 109 -0.18 0.41 5.06
CA LYS A 109 -1.02 -0.62 5.64
C LYS A 109 -2.51 -0.32 5.47
N GLU A 110 -2.95 0.91 5.73
CA GLU A 110 -4.34 1.29 5.51
C GLU A 110 -4.76 1.13 4.04
N ILE A 111 -3.89 1.51 3.10
CA ILE A 111 -4.14 1.29 1.66
C ILE A 111 -4.30 -0.22 1.40
N TRP A 112 -3.37 -1.03 1.91
CA TRP A 112 -3.36 -2.48 1.70
C TRP A 112 -4.57 -3.20 2.31
N ASP A 113 -4.91 -2.87 3.56
CA ASP A 113 -6.06 -3.43 4.27
C ASP A 113 -7.37 -3.05 3.58
N LYS A 114 -7.49 -1.81 3.12
CA LYS A 114 -8.68 -1.36 2.37
C LYS A 114 -8.82 -2.06 1.02
N LEU A 115 -7.72 -2.30 0.30
CA LEU A 115 -7.76 -3.08 -0.95
C LEU A 115 -8.21 -4.52 -0.69
N LYS A 116 -7.71 -5.17 0.36
CA LYS A 116 -8.17 -6.50 0.76
C LYS A 116 -9.66 -6.49 1.12
N GLU A 117 -10.12 -5.54 1.93
CA GLU A 117 -11.52 -5.43 2.33
C GLU A 117 -12.46 -5.30 1.10
N ILE A 118 -12.09 -4.47 0.13
CA ILE A 118 -12.89 -4.23 -1.07
C ILE A 118 -12.96 -5.47 -1.97
N HIS A 119 -11.85 -6.19 -2.13
CA HIS A 119 -11.73 -7.23 -3.16
C HIS A 119 -11.84 -8.65 -2.64
N GLU A 120 -11.29 -8.97 -1.46
CA GLU A 120 -11.44 -10.32 -0.85
C GLU A 120 -12.89 -10.55 -0.40
N GLY A 121 -13.58 -9.53 0.13
CA GLY A 121 -15.01 -9.62 0.45
C GLY A 121 -15.92 -9.75 -0.78
N SER A 122 -15.43 -9.37 -1.97
CA SER A 122 -16.15 -9.50 -3.24
C SER A 122 -15.87 -10.82 -3.95
N ASP A 123 -14.63 -11.32 -3.85
CA ASP A 123 -14.19 -12.58 -4.44
C ASP A 123 -14.80 -13.79 -3.71
N ASP A 124 -14.97 -13.75 -2.38
CA ASP A 124 -15.67 -14.81 -1.61
C ASP A 124 -17.13 -15.02 -2.09
N ILE A 125 -17.84 -13.93 -2.40
CA ILE A 125 -19.22 -13.96 -2.92
C ILE A 125 -19.24 -14.52 -4.36
N ARG A 126 -18.15 -14.33 -5.10
CA ARG A 126 -18.01 -14.72 -6.49
C ARG A 126 -17.59 -16.19 -6.63
N GLU A 127 -16.81 -16.72 -5.69
CA GLU A 127 -16.47 -18.14 -5.60
C GLU A 127 -17.63 -18.99 -5.08
N GLN A 128 -18.46 -18.49 -4.16
CA GLN A 128 -19.66 -19.21 -3.69
C GLN A 128 -20.79 -19.34 -4.72
N LYS A 129 -20.68 -18.67 -5.88
CA LYS A 129 -21.63 -18.74 -6.99
C LYS A 129 -21.19 -19.68 -8.12
N LYS A 130 -20.14 -20.46 -7.90
CA LYS A 130 -19.62 -21.47 -8.84
C LYS A 130 -20.02 -22.88 -8.39
#